data_AF-A0A659XXL7-F1
#
_entry.id   AF-A0A659XXL7-F1
#
_cell.length_a   1.000
_cell.length_b   1.000
_cell.length_c   1.000
_cell.angle_alpha   90.00
_cell.angle_beta   90.00
_cell.angle_gamma   90.00
#
_symmetry.space_group_name_H-M   'P 1'
#
loop_
_entity.id
_entity.type
_entity.pdbx_description
1 polymer ?
#
loop_
_entity_poly.entity_id
_entity_poly.type
_entity_poly.pdbx_seq_one_letter_code
_entity_poly.pdbx_strand_id
1 'polypeptide(L)' 'GDLDGLLARAGEIKQEKRRESIIANADKARISRELVTLKNDVPLKEGLDDLVLHAPDGPKLIGFLKTMEF' A
#
# COMPACT_ATOMS: atom_id res chain seq x y z
N GLY A 1 17.32 5.43 -8.07
CA GLY A 1 17.56 4.03 -8.48
C GLY A 1 16.50 3.17 -7.84
N ASP A 2 15.96 2.20 -8.57
CA ASP A 2 14.88 1.31 -8.14
C ASP A 2 15.37 -0.13 -7.97
N LEU A 3 14.50 -1.01 -7.47
CA LEU A 3 14.82 -2.42 -7.25
C LEU A 3 15.20 -3.13 -8.56
N ASP A 4 14.42 -2.92 -9.63
CA ASP A 4 14.64 -3.63 -10.90
C ASP A 4 15.96 -3.23 -11.56
N GLY A 5 16.29 -1.93 -11.55
CA GLY A 5 17.56 -1.42 -12.05
C GLY A 5 18.75 -1.85 -11.19
N LEU A 6 18.57 -1.99 -9.87
CA LEU A 6 19.59 -2.57 -8.99
C LEU A 6 19.84 -4.05 -9.31
N LEU A 7 18.78 -4.84 -9.44
CA LEU A 7 18.88 -6.28 -9.74
C LEU A 7 19.47 -6.53 -11.13
N ALA A 8 19.08 -5.74 -12.13
CA ALA A 8 19.61 -5.85 -13.50
C ALA A 8 21.12 -5.58 -13.58
N ARG A 9 21.64 -4.66 -12.76
CA ARG A 9 23.06 -4.29 -12.71
C ARG A 9 23.81 -4.92 -11.54
N ALA A 10 23.22 -5.88 -10.83
CA ALA A 10 23.83 -6.48 -9.65
C ALA A 10 25.23 -7.09 -9.94
N GLY A 11 25.45 -7.56 -11.17
CA GLY A 11 26.74 -8.09 -11.63
C GLY A 11 27.89 -7.08 -11.65
N GLU A 12 27.60 -5.78 -11.77
CA GLU A 12 28.61 -4.70 -11.80
C GLU A 12 29.14 -4.36 -10.39
N ILE A 13 28.54 -4.94 -9.34
CA ILE A 13 28.94 -4.69 -7.95
C ILE A 13 30.31 -5.33 -7.69
N LYS A 14 31.31 -4.47 -7.45
CA LYS A 14 32.70 -4.87 -7.15
C LYS A 14 32.83 -5.69 -5.86
N GLN A 15 31.96 -5.46 -4.88
CA GLN A 15 31.96 -6.19 -3.61
C GLN A 15 31.27 -7.56 -3.77
N GLU A 16 32.08 -8.62 -3.83
CA GLU A 16 31.65 -10.01 -4.08
C GLU A 16 30.53 -10.50 -3.15
N LYS A 17 30.73 -10.46 -1.84
CA LYS A 17 29.71 -10.90 -0.86
C LYS A 17 28.37 -10.18 -1.01
N ARG A 18 28.39 -8.88 -1.33
CA ARG A 18 27.17 -8.08 -1.52
C ARG A 18 26.47 -8.46 -2.82
N ARG A 19 27.23 -8.62 -3.90
CA ARG A 19 26.71 -9.10 -5.20
C ARG A 19 26.03 -10.45 -5.06
N GLU A 20 26.70 -11.42 -4.45
CA GLU A 20 26.18 -12.77 -4.23
C GLU A 20 24.89 -12.75 -3.40
N SER A 21 24.87 -11.99 -2.31
CA SER A 21 23.68 -11.89 -1.46
C SER A 21 22.49 -11.29 -2.21
N ILE A 22 22.70 -10.26 -3.02
CA ILE A 22 21.64 -9.63 -3.83
C ILE A 22 21.13 -10.59 -4.90
N ILE A 23 22.02 -11.27 -5.63
CA ILE A 23 21.64 -12.23 -6.67
C ILE A 23 20.88 -13.41 -6.06
N ALA A 24 21.36 -13.97 -4.94
CA ALA A 24 20.74 -15.11 -4.27
C ALA A 24 19.35 -14.80 -3.70
N ASN A 25 19.04 -13.52 -3.43
CA ASN A 25 17.75 -13.10 -2.87
C ASN A 25 16.90 -12.28 -3.86
N ALA A 26 17.25 -12.27 -5.15
CA ALA A 26 16.56 -11.46 -6.15
C ALA A 26 15.04 -11.74 -6.20
N ASP A 27 14.65 -13.01 -6.20
CA ASP A 27 13.23 -13.39 -6.26
C ASP A 27 12.49 -13.06 -4.97
N LYS A 28 13.14 -13.23 -3.80
CA LYS A 28 12.56 -12.80 -2.52
C LYS A 28 12.36 -11.29 -2.47
N ALA A 29 13.28 -10.51 -3.04
CA ALA A 29 13.15 -9.07 -3.12
C ALA A 29 11.95 -8.65 -4.00
N ARG A 30 11.73 -9.35 -5.13
CA ARG A 30 10.56 -9.14 -6.00
C ARG A 30 9.24 -9.45 -5.29
N ILE A 31 9.14 -10.63 -4.66
CA ILE A 31 7.95 -11.02 -3.90
C ILE A 31 7.70 -10.07 -2.73
N SER A 32 8.75 -9.68 -2.01
CA SER A 32 8.63 -8.69 -0.93
C SER A 32 8.04 -7.37 -1.43
N ARG A 33 8.48 -6.88 -2.59
CA ARG A 33 7.90 -5.69 -3.24
C ARG A 33 6.41 -5.89 -3.52
N GLU A 34 6.02 -7.03 -4.09
CA GLU A 34 4.60 -7.31 -4.36
C GLU A 34 3.75 -7.31 -3.08
N LEU A 35 4.24 -7.95 -2.02
CA LEU A 35 3.53 -8.07 -0.74
C LEU A 35 3.33 -6.74 -0.01
N VAL A 36 4.27 -5.80 -0.14
CA VAL A 36 4.16 -4.47 0.49
C VAL A 36 3.48 -3.44 -0.41
N THR A 37 3.25 -3.76 -1.69
CA THR A 37 2.59 -2.86 -2.63
C THR A 37 1.09 -2.86 -2.38
N LEU A 38 0.51 -1.68 -2.20
CA LEU A 38 -0.94 -1.54 -2.11
C LEU A 38 -1.60 -1.97 -3.44
N LYS A 39 -2.66 -2.75 -3.30
CA LYS A 39 -3.46 -3.19 -4.44
C LYS A 39 -4.42 -2.06 -4.86
N ASN A 40 -4.24 -1.53 -6.07
CA ASN A 40 -4.99 -0.37 -6.58
C ASN A 40 -6.21 -0.75 -7.46
N ASP A 41 -6.37 -2.03 -7.76
CA ASP A 41 -7.42 -2.59 -8.62
C ASP A 41 -8.43 -3.42 -7.83
N VAL A 42 -8.60 -3.11 -6.54
CA VAL A 42 -9.63 -3.76 -5.71
C VAL A 42 -11.01 -3.25 -6.15
N PRO A 43 -11.96 -4.14 -6.52
CA PRO A 43 -13.31 -3.72 -6.85
C PRO A 43 -13.96 -3.07 -5.64
N LEU A 44 -14.34 -1.79 -5.78
CA LEU A 44 -15.07 -1.05 -4.76
C LEU A 44 -16.57 -1.17 -5.02
N LYS A 45 -17.36 -1.22 -3.93
CA LYS A 45 -18.82 -1.27 -4.00
C LYS A 45 -19.42 0.06 -4.46
N GLU A 46 -18.79 1.14 -4.02
CA GLU A 46 -19.20 2.52 -4.26
C GLU A 46 -18.07 3.22 -5.00
N GLY A 47 -18.43 4.05 -5.97
CA GLY A 47 -17.50 4.87 -6.72
C GLY A 47 -17.07 6.11 -5.94
N LEU A 48 -16.06 6.82 -6.45
CA LEU A 48 -15.64 8.09 -5.85
C LEU A 48 -16.78 9.13 -5.83
N ASP A 49 -17.64 9.11 -6.85
CA ASP A 49 -18.77 10.04 -6.97
C ASP A 49 -19.88 9.77 -5.93
N ASP A 50 -19.90 8.58 -5.31
CA ASP A 50 -20.83 8.24 -4.23
C ASP A 50 -20.33 8.80 -2.88
N LEU A 51 -19.04 9.12 -2.76
CA LEU A 51 -18.41 9.63 -1.53
C LEU A 51 -18.66 11.14 -1.33
N VAL A 52 -19.92 11.54 -1.40
CA VAL A 52 -20.36 12.93 -1.24
C VAL A 52 -20.85 13.22 0.18
N LEU A 53 -20.78 14.49 0.58
CA LEU A 53 -21.33 14.92 1.86
C LEU A 53 -22.86 14.90 1.81
N HIS A 54 -23.47 14.03 2.61
CA HIS A 54 -24.93 14.02 2.82
C HIS A 54 -25.35 15.01 3.90
N ALA A 55 -26.57 15.54 3.76
CA ALA A 55 -27.16 16.38 4.79
C ALA A 55 -27.35 15.59 6.10
N PRO A 56 -26.97 16.15 7.26
CA PRO A 56 -27.07 15.46 8.53
C PRO A 56 -28.52 15.29 8.99
N ASP A 57 -28.82 14.13 9.60
CA ASP A 57 -30.09 13.87 10.28
C ASP A 57 -30.02 14.39 11.73
N GLY A 58 -30.44 15.63 11.93
CA GLY A 58 -30.38 16.33 13.23
C GLY A 58 -30.99 15.54 14.40
N PRO A 59 -32.23 15.04 14.29
CA PRO A 59 -32.85 14.21 15.33
C PRO A 59 -32.02 12.98 15.71
N LYS A 60 -31.51 12.23 14.72
CA LYS A 60 -30.66 11.04 15.00
C LYS A 60 -29.35 11.42 15.67
N LEU A 61 -28.71 12.49 15.21
CA LEU A 61 -27.43 12.95 15.75
C LEU A 61 -27.57 13.42 17.20
N ILE A 62 -28.59 14.22 17.50
CA ILE A 62 -28.85 14.69 18.87
C ILE A 62 -29.11 13.51 19.82
N GLY A 63 -29.87 12.51 19.38
CA GLY A 63 -30.10 11.29 20.15
C GLY A 63 -28.80 10.54 20.44
N PHE A 64 -27.99 10.30 19.41
CA PHE A 64 -26.70 9.61 19.53
C PHE A 64 -25.72 10.33 20.46
N LEU A 65 -25.55 11.65 20.30
CA LEU A 65 -24.61 12.44 21.09
C LEU A 65 -24.98 12.47 22.58
N LYS A 66 -26.27 12.62 22.90
CA LYS A 66 -26.75 12.52 24.29
C LYS A 66 -26.47 11.16 24.92
N THR A 67 -26.61 10.07 24.16
CA THR A 67 -26.27 8.71 24.65
C THR A 67 -24.78 8.53 24.89
N MET A 68 -23.94 9.19 24.09
CA MET A 68 -22.48 9.15 24.23
C MET A 68 -21.94 10.16 25.25
N GLU A 69 -22.81 10.88 25.97
CA GLU A 69 -22.46 11.91 26.95
C GLU A 69 -21.59 13.05 26.38
N PHE A 70 -21.80 13.40 25.10
CA PHE A 70 -21.20 14.57 24.43
C PHE A 70 -22.13 15.80 24.44
#